data_AF-A0A0G4F9H0-F1
#
_entry.id   AF-A0A0G4F9H0-F1
#
_cell.length_a   1.000
_cell.length_b   1.000
_cell.length_c   1.000
_cell.angle_alpha   90.00
_cell.angle_beta   90.00
_cell.angle_gamma   90.00
#
_symmetry.space_group_name_H-M   'P 1'
#
loop_
_entity.id
_entity.type
_entity.pdbx_description
1 polymer ?
#
loop_
_entity_poly.entity_id
_entity_poly.type
_entity_poly.pdbx_seq_one_letter_code
_entity_poly.pdbx_strand_id
1 'polypeptide(L)'
;MRLGALLLAGFFGLSSTFVLNPDPCSSWSRSRALLSRPTILMGKGEMYQTRDRITSVKNIGQICGAMKASAAVKVRRAQNAAVINRPFNAGIQSLIKGLLQILRNLEEPVDSEKVPLLNVRPPKTVTVIVVGGDKGLCGSYNRDAINAGRKRISALLRRGLNVKVYAVGKRVYNSLKRSPETTNNMVGYADCTTSPTAEQAGKILSEIIEDYKNGGTDRAEIVYNGIVTLDTFRPKYRTLIPLSPQGIEAAGDEIFSLVSSGGDKIGMEKKSFGAAEAADIEGLNLLQKPITVLNDLLPVFAEGQVLRCLQEGVAAELAARVRSMGTAADNSKELAKALTRSFQKMRQALITQDVAETAAGKEAVMNQIKQQEEANNDAGGRLEKAAELFNALSFDYELPPFEIVQRESEAEQTQLDLPGAKNLAAQREAVAAEAQKVRAKNRETIKKLALQSAQ
;
A
#
# COMPACT_ATOMS: atom_id res chain seq x y z
N MET A 1 -3.24 -63.40 7.86
CA MET A 1 -2.21 -64.26 8.50
C MET A 1 -0.92 -64.10 7.70
N ARG A 2 0.16 -63.74 8.41
CA ARG A 2 1.60 -63.83 8.07
C ARG A 2 2.11 -62.97 6.89
N LEU A 3 2.75 -61.83 7.21
CA LEU A 3 4.22 -61.62 7.35
C LEU A 3 4.87 -61.44 5.95
N GLY A 4 5.56 -60.37 5.57
CA GLY A 4 6.34 -59.39 6.33
C GLY A 4 7.84 -59.73 6.22
N ALA A 5 8.61 -58.96 5.45
CA ALA A 5 10.01 -58.54 5.67
C ALA A 5 10.67 -58.11 4.32
N LEU A 6 11.23 -56.92 4.11
CA LEU A 6 12.28 -56.11 4.78
C LEU A 6 13.70 -56.32 4.19
N LEU A 7 14.33 -55.15 3.95
CA LEU A 7 15.76 -54.80 3.90
C LEU A 7 16.48 -54.93 2.54
N LEU A 8 16.96 -53.84 1.91
CA LEU A 8 17.95 -52.81 2.24
C LEU A 8 19.39 -53.17 1.80
N ALA A 9 19.88 -52.33 0.88
CA ALA A 9 21.21 -51.76 0.77
C ALA A 9 22.47 -52.65 0.64
N GLY A 10 23.25 -52.36 -0.41
CA GLY A 10 24.60 -51.86 -0.17
C GLY A 10 25.76 -52.57 -0.88
N PHE A 11 26.33 -51.84 -1.86
CA PHE A 11 27.76 -51.51 -1.95
C PHE A 11 28.79 -52.45 -2.62
N PHE A 12 29.48 -51.85 -3.60
CA PHE A 12 30.79 -52.14 -4.23
C PHE A 12 30.96 -53.46 -5.00
N GLY A 13 31.51 -53.52 -6.21
CA GLY A 13 32.24 -52.55 -7.01
C GLY A 13 33.32 -53.31 -7.82
N LEU A 14 33.22 -53.31 -9.15
CA LEU A 14 34.30 -53.61 -10.11
C LEU A 14 33.83 -53.03 -11.46
N SER A 15 34.21 -51.80 -11.78
CA SER A 15 35.44 -51.48 -12.51
C SER A 15 35.39 -51.96 -13.97
N SER A 16 34.70 -51.18 -14.81
CA SER A 16 35.23 -50.75 -16.11
C SER A 16 34.60 -49.39 -16.44
N THR A 17 35.26 -48.36 -15.92
CA THR A 17 35.02 -46.95 -16.21
C THR A 17 35.22 -46.68 -17.69
N PHE A 18 34.15 -46.20 -18.32
CA PHE A 18 34.15 -45.54 -19.61
C PHE A 18 34.91 -44.20 -19.44
N VAL A 19 36.15 -44.14 -19.92
CA VAL A 19 37.03 -42.98 -19.80
C VAL A 19 36.71 -41.98 -20.90
N LEU A 20 36.32 -40.79 -20.45
CA LEU A 20 36.46 -39.50 -21.11
C LEU A 20 37.82 -39.34 -21.77
N ASN A 21 37.85 -38.96 -23.04
CA ASN A 21 38.93 -38.11 -23.57
C ASN A 21 38.50 -37.44 -24.89
N PRO A 22 39.17 -36.38 -25.33
CA PRO A 22 38.73 -35.00 -25.09
C PRO A 22 38.60 -34.23 -26.41
N ASP A 23 38.14 -32.99 -26.36
CA ASP A 23 38.36 -32.03 -27.44
C ASP A 23 39.85 -31.94 -27.81
N PRO A 24 40.19 -31.84 -29.11
CA PRO A 24 41.23 -30.94 -29.54
C PRO A 24 40.56 -29.68 -30.08
N CYS A 25 40.53 -28.67 -29.22
CA CYS A 25 40.30 -27.29 -29.60
C CYS A 25 41.46 -26.84 -30.52
N SER A 26 41.21 -26.60 -31.81
CA SER A 26 42.02 -25.65 -32.58
C SER A 26 41.28 -25.15 -33.82
N SER A 27 41.22 -23.82 -33.93
CA SER A 27 40.93 -23.01 -35.12
C SER A 27 39.49 -22.54 -35.42
N TRP A 28 38.58 -22.52 -34.45
CA TRP A 28 37.52 -21.50 -34.49
C TRP A 28 37.96 -20.28 -33.69
N SER A 29 38.65 -19.39 -34.41
CA SER A 29 38.91 -18.03 -34.00
C SER A 29 37.64 -17.42 -33.41
N ARG A 30 37.78 -16.95 -32.16
CA ARG A 30 36.84 -16.06 -31.51
C ARG A 30 36.68 -14.79 -32.35
N SER A 31 35.82 -14.83 -33.34
CA SER A 31 35.05 -13.65 -33.67
C SER A 31 34.03 -13.51 -32.56
N ARG A 32 34.48 -12.93 -31.43
CA ARG A 32 33.60 -12.26 -30.49
C ARG A 32 32.91 -11.19 -31.34
N ALA A 33 31.81 -11.57 -31.98
CA ALA A 33 30.85 -10.63 -32.51
C ALA A 33 30.54 -9.74 -31.32
N LEU A 34 31.13 -8.54 -31.36
CA LEU A 34 30.65 -7.39 -30.65
C LEU A 34 29.19 -7.33 -31.08
N LEU A 35 28.32 -7.98 -30.31
CA LEU A 35 26.92 -7.61 -30.24
C LEU A 35 26.98 -6.17 -29.78
N SER A 36 27.12 -5.27 -30.77
CA SER A 36 26.80 -3.88 -30.65
C SER A 36 25.47 -3.88 -29.92
N ARG A 37 25.53 -3.46 -28.66
CA ARG A 37 24.33 -3.13 -27.89
C ARG A 37 23.44 -2.41 -28.88
N PRO A 38 22.19 -2.84 -29.11
CA PRO A 38 21.35 -2.16 -30.08
C PRO A 38 21.40 -0.69 -29.68
N THR A 39 22.00 0.13 -30.54
CA THR A 39 21.97 1.58 -30.38
C THR A 39 20.50 1.88 -30.54
N ILE A 40 19.79 1.96 -29.41
CA ILE A 40 18.39 2.32 -29.40
C ILE A 40 18.39 3.69 -30.06
N LEU A 41 17.88 3.76 -31.29
CA LEU A 41 17.49 5.02 -31.92
C LEU A 41 16.38 5.59 -31.03
N MET A 42 16.81 6.27 -29.97
CA MET A 42 15.92 6.79 -28.94
C MET A 42 15.22 8.01 -29.51
N GLY A 43 14.00 7.81 -29.98
CA GLY A 43 13.17 8.91 -30.43
C GLY A 43 12.92 9.90 -29.30
N LYS A 44 12.93 11.20 -29.60
CA LYS A 44 12.59 12.30 -28.67
C LYS A 44 11.28 12.01 -27.89
N GLY A 45 10.34 11.29 -28.51
CA GLY A 45 9.08 10.85 -27.88
C GLY A 45 9.24 9.96 -26.63
N GLU A 46 10.19 9.04 -26.59
CA GLU A 46 10.41 8.14 -25.43
C GLU A 46 10.90 8.92 -24.19
N MET A 47 11.71 9.96 -24.42
CA MET A 47 12.18 10.86 -23.37
C MET A 47 11.03 11.65 -22.74
N TYR A 48 10.10 12.19 -23.55
CA TYR A 48 8.91 12.89 -23.04
C TYR A 48 7.99 11.94 -22.25
N GLN A 49 7.71 10.75 -22.77
CA GLN A 49 6.91 9.75 -22.05
C GLN A 49 7.54 9.39 -20.70
N THR A 50 8.87 9.27 -20.63
CA THR A 50 9.56 9.00 -19.37
C THR A 50 9.46 10.16 -18.39
N ARG A 51 9.55 11.40 -18.87
CA ARG A 51 9.33 12.60 -18.04
C ARG A 51 7.91 12.62 -17.46
N ASP A 52 6.90 12.32 -18.26
CA ASP A 52 5.50 12.28 -17.82
C ASP A 52 5.25 11.13 -16.83
N ARG A 53 5.95 10.00 -17.01
CA ARG A 53 5.93 8.92 -16.01
C ARG A 53 6.57 9.36 -14.69
N ILE A 54 7.67 10.11 -14.71
CA ILE A 54 8.30 10.63 -13.49
C ILE A 54 7.33 11.55 -12.74
N THR A 55 6.69 12.49 -13.42
CA THR A 55 5.72 13.41 -12.78
C THR A 55 4.53 12.63 -12.22
N SER A 56 3.99 11.68 -13.00
CA SER A 56 2.90 10.80 -12.56
C SER A 56 3.27 10.00 -11.30
N VAL A 57 4.45 9.37 -11.27
CA VAL A 57 4.91 8.59 -10.10
C VAL A 57 5.14 9.47 -8.88
N LYS A 58 5.69 10.69 -9.07
CA LYS A 58 5.82 11.67 -7.97
C LYS A 58 4.47 12.06 -7.39
N ASN A 59 3.47 12.34 -8.24
CA ASN A 59 2.11 12.67 -7.83
C ASN A 59 1.47 11.49 -7.08
N ILE A 60 1.63 10.26 -7.57
CA ILE A 60 1.16 9.05 -6.87
C ILE A 60 1.80 8.95 -5.48
N GLY A 61 3.11 9.19 -5.36
CA GLY A 61 3.81 9.20 -4.08
C GLY A 61 3.26 10.24 -3.09
N GLN A 62 2.95 11.45 -3.55
CA GLN A 62 2.32 12.51 -2.74
C GLN A 62 0.91 12.12 -2.28
N ILE A 63 0.10 11.55 -3.19
CA ILE A 63 -1.25 11.05 -2.87
C ILE A 63 -1.17 9.95 -1.81
N CYS A 64 -0.27 8.97 -1.99
CA CYS A 64 -0.03 7.91 -1.00
C CYS A 64 0.45 8.48 0.35
N GLY A 65 1.33 9.50 0.34
CA GLY A 65 1.77 10.20 1.54
C GLY A 65 0.61 10.87 2.30
N ALA A 66 -0.26 11.60 1.58
CA ALA A 66 -1.45 12.21 2.16
C ALA A 66 -2.46 11.16 2.67
N MET A 67 -2.65 10.05 1.95
CA MET A 67 -3.50 8.94 2.38
C MET A 67 -2.95 8.25 3.63
N LYS A 68 -1.63 8.08 3.76
CA LYS A 68 -0.97 7.56 4.97
C LYS A 68 -1.27 8.47 6.17
N ALA A 69 -1.06 9.78 6.01
CA ALA A 69 -1.30 10.76 7.09
C ALA A 69 -2.79 10.79 7.51
N SER A 70 -3.71 10.86 6.54
CA SER A 70 -5.15 10.88 6.83
C SER A 70 -5.65 9.58 7.47
N ALA A 71 -5.10 8.42 7.06
CA ALA A 71 -5.41 7.15 7.70
C ALA A 71 -4.85 7.10 9.13
N ALA A 72 -3.63 7.59 9.37
CA ALA A 72 -3.02 7.61 10.70
C ALA A 72 -3.84 8.43 11.70
N VAL A 73 -4.37 9.59 11.29
CA VAL A 73 -5.29 10.39 12.11
C VAL A 73 -6.56 9.61 12.44
N LYS A 74 -7.11 8.88 11.46
CA LYS A 74 -8.31 8.06 11.67
C LYS A 74 -8.06 6.86 12.59
N VAL A 75 -6.88 6.22 12.51
CA VAL A 75 -6.50 5.16 13.46
C VAL A 75 -6.52 5.71 14.89
N ARG A 76 -5.91 6.87 15.12
CA ARG A 76 -5.91 7.52 16.45
C ARG A 76 -7.34 7.82 16.93
N ARG A 77 -8.21 8.31 16.05
CA ARG A 77 -9.63 8.55 16.39
C ARG A 77 -10.36 7.27 16.76
N ALA A 78 -10.18 6.20 15.99
CA ALA A 78 -10.80 4.89 16.28
C ALA A 78 -10.28 4.29 17.59
N GLN A 79 -8.98 4.46 17.89
CA GLN A 79 -8.40 4.06 19.18
C GLN A 79 -8.96 4.86 20.34
N ASN A 80 -9.05 6.18 20.22
CA ASN A 80 -9.63 7.02 21.27
C ASN A 80 -11.08 6.63 21.54
N ALA A 81 -11.87 6.32 20.51
CA ALA A 81 -13.23 5.83 20.68
C ALA A 81 -13.29 4.50 21.46
N ALA A 82 -12.37 3.57 21.18
CA ALA A 82 -12.27 2.31 21.93
C ALA A 82 -11.85 2.52 23.40
N VAL A 83 -10.95 3.48 23.67
CA VAL A 83 -10.52 3.84 25.03
C VAL A 83 -11.68 4.46 25.82
N ILE A 84 -12.46 5.36 25.20
CA ILE A 84 -13.60 6.04 25.82
C ILE A 84 -14.71 5.05 26.24
N ASN A 85 -14.99 4.05 25.41
CA ASN A 85 -16.07 3.08 25.66
C ASN A 85 -15.71 2.02 26.71
N ARG A 86 -14.45 1.92 27.07
CA ARG A 86 -13.96 0.88 27.96
C ARG A 86 -14.47 0.97 29.40
N PRO A 87 -14.40 2.12 30.13
CA PRO A 87 -14.92 2.20 31.50
C PRO A 87 -16.40 1.83 31.57
N PHE A 88 -17.18 2.18 30.54
CA PHE A 88 -18.58 1.78 30.40
C PHE A 88 -18.74 0.26 30.30
N ASN A 89 -18.02 -0.40 29.38
CA ASN A 89 -18.08 -1.85 29.22
C ASN A 89 -17.60 -2.60 30.48
N ALA A 90 -16.54 -2.11 31.13
CA ALA A 90 -16.02 -2.68 32.37
C ALA A 90 -17.01 -2.52 33.53
N GLY A 91 -17.68 -1.37 33.64
CA GLY A 91 -18.72 -1.12 34.63
C GLY A 91 -19.92 -2.06 34.45
N ILE A 92 -20.44 -2.20 33.22
CA ILE A 92 -21.54 -3.13 32.93
C ILE A 92 -21.14 -4.57 33.22
N GLN A 93 -19.93 -4.98 32.84
CA GLN A 93 -19.42 -6.31 33.13
C GLN A 93 -19.33 -6.57 34.64
N SER A 94 -18.85 -5.60 35.41
CA SER A 94 -18.77 -5.65 36.87
C SER A 94 -20.16 -5.77 37.52
N LEU A 95 -21.14 -5.00 37.01
CA LEU A 95 -22.53 -5.06 37.47
C LEU A 95 -23.20 -6.40 37.15
N ILE A 96 -23.03 -6.92 35.92
CA ILE A 96 -23.57 -8.22 35.53
C ILE A 96 -22.99 -9.33 36.41
N LYS A 97 -21.68 -9.30 36.69
CA LYS A 97 -21.04 -10.26 37.61
C LYS A 97 -21.63 -10.19 39.01
N GLY A 98 -21.78 -8.99 39.58
CA GLY A 98 -22.39 -8.82 40.90
C GLY A 98 -23.84 -9.29 40.95
N LEU A 99 -24.63 -9.02 39.91
CA LEU A 99 -26.02 -9.50 39.81
C LEU A 99 -26.10 -11.02 39.69
N LEU A 100 -25.21 -11.65 38.90
CA LEU A 100 -25.12 -13.10 38.81
C LEU A 100 -24.71 -13.75 40.14
N GLN A 101 -23.83 -13.10 40.92
CA GLN A 101 -23.45 -13.56 42.25
C GLN A 101 -24.62 -13.49 43.23
N ILE A 102 -25.41 -12.40 43.22
CA ILE A 102 -26.63 -12.27 44.03
C ILE A 102 -27.64 -13.35 43.66
N LEU A 103 -27.90 -13.56 42.37
CA LEU A 103 -28.83 -14.60 41.90
C LEU A 103 -28.38 -16.00 42.35
N ARG A 104 -27.07 -16.27 42.34
CA ARG A 104 -26.52 -17.52 42.87
C ARG A 104 -26.72 -17.64 44.38
N ASN A 105 -26.53 -16.56 45.13
CA ASN A 105 -26.68 -16.54 46.59
C ASN A 105 -28.15 -16.66 47.04
N LEU A 106 -29.09 -16.14 46.25
CA LEU A 106 -30.53 -16.21 46.51
C LEU A 106 -31.17 -17.55 46.11
N GLU A 107 -30.39 -18.47 45.53
CA GLU A 107 -30.86 -19.75 44.97
C GLU A 107 -32.05 -19.61 43.99
N GLU A 108 -32.29 -18.41 43.45
CA GLU A 108 -33.29 -18.22 42.41
C GLU A 108 -32.75 -18.87 41.13
N PRO A 109 -33.40 -19.92 40.59
CA PRO A 109 -32.93 -20.52 39.36
C PRO A 109 -33.03 -19.47 38.26
N VAL A 110 -31.89 -19.20 37.62
CA VAL A 110 -31.81 -18.43 36.38
C VAL A 110 -32.39 -19.33 35.28
N ASP A 111 -33.72 -19.44 35.28
CA ASP A 111 -34.44 -20.32 34.37
C ASP A 111 -34.31 -19.81 32.94
N SER A 112 -34.23 -20.77 32.03
CA SER A 112 -34.12 -20.56 30.58
C SER A 112 -35.28 -19.77 29.98
N GLU A 113 -36.44 -19.71 30.67
CA GLU A 113 -37.61 -18.92 30.29
C GLU A 113 -37.47 -17.44 30.69
N LYS A 114 -36.80 -17.15 31.80
CA LYS A 114 -36.71 -15.80 32.34
C LYS A 114 -35.62 -14.99 31.66
N VAL A 115 -34.52 -15.61 31.25
CA VAL A 115 -33.41 -14.92 30.55
C VAL A 115 -33.02 -15.65 29.26
N PRO A 116 -33.65 -15.31 28.12
CA PRO A 116 -33.42 -16.01 26.85
C PRO A 116 -31.95 -16.01 26.40
N LEU A 117 -31.23 -14.90 26.59
CA LEU A 117 -29.85 -14.70 26.10
C LEU A 117 -28.78 -15.55 26.83
N LEU A 118 -29.11 -16.11 27.99
CA LEU A 118 -28.24 -17.00 28.76
C LEU A 118 -28.43 -18.48 28.42
N ASN A 119 -29.51 -18.83 27.71
CA ASN A 119 -29.86 -20.22 27.44
C ASN A 119 -28.86 -20.90 26.48
N VAL A 120 -28.03 -21.82 26.98
CA VAL A 120 -27.10 -22.56 26.12
C VAL A 120 -27.82 -23.74 25.48
N ARG A 121 -28.23 -23.58 24.22
CA ARG A 121 -28.83 -24.64 23.40
C ARG A 121 -27.74 -25.44 22.66
N PRO A 122 -27.98 -26.74 22.35
CA PRO A 122 -27.08 -27.48 21.48
C PRO A 122 -27.03 -26.80 20.10
N PRO A 123 -25.84 -26.42 19.59
CA PRO A 123 -25.74 -25.60 18.39
C PRO A 123 -26.15 -26.42 17.17
N LYS A 124 -27.32 -26.15 16.57
CA LYS A 124 -27.70 -26.69 15.24
C LYS A 124 -27.50 -25.62 14.17
N THR A 125 -27.88 -24.39 14.49
CA THR A 125 -27.74 -23.23 13.60
C THR A 125 -26.80 -22.19 14.19
N VAL A 126 -25.77 -21.82 13.44
CA VAL A 126 -24.75 -20.85 13.85
C VAL A 126 -24.78 -19.64 12.92
N THR A 127 -24.96 -18.45 13.48
CA THR A 127 -24.83 -17.18 12.74
C THR A 127 -23.41 -16.65 12.88
N VAL A 128 -22.72 -16.50 11.76
CA VAL A 128 -21.35 -16.00 11.69
C VAL A 128 -21.36 -14.58 11.14
N ILE A 129 -20.98 -13.63 11.98
CA ILE A 129 -20.77 -12.23 11.64
C ILE A 129 -19.33 -12.07 11.16
N VAL A 130 -19.13 -11.67 9.91
CA VAL A 130 -17.79 -11.40 9.36
C VAL A 130 -17.61 -9.90 9.20
N VAL A 131 -16.65 -9.34 9.92
CA VAL A 131 -16.32 -7.92 9.89
C VAL A 131 -15.14 -7.66 8.96
N GLY A 132 -15.29 -6.70 8.06
CA GLY A 132 -14.20 -6.19 7.24
C GLY A 132 -14.42 -4.76 6.76
N GLY A 133 -13.54 -4.28 5.89
CA GLY A 133 -13.56 -2.89 5.44
C GLY A 133 -14.52 -2.61 4.29
N ASP A 134 -14.99 -1.37 4.22
CA ASP A 134 -15.76 -0.86 3.07
C ASP A 134 -14.84 -0.49 1.90
N LYS A 135 -13.66 0.02 2.21
CA LYS A 135 -12.73 0.60 1.23
C LYS A 135 -11.63 -0.39 0.84
N GLY A 136 -11.04 -0.14 -0.32
CA GLY A 136 -9.86 -0.86 -0.78
C GLY A 136 -8.56 -0.30 -0.20
N LEU A 137 -7.45 -0.71 -0.79
CA LEU A 137 -6.10 -0.16 -0.52
C LEU A 137 -5.63 -0.33 0.95
N CYS A 138 -6.06 -1.41 1.60
CA CYS A 138 -5.69 -1.76 2.98
C CYS A 138 -4.76 -2.99 3.03
N GLY A 139 -3.97 -3.22 1.97
CA GLY A 139 -3.12 -4.41 1.86
C GLY A 139 -3.94 -5.71 1.84
N SER A 140 -3.52 -6.69 2.64
CA SER A 140 -4.17 -8.02 2.73
C SER A 140 -5.38 -8.05 3.67
N TYR A 141 -5.63 -7.00 4.45
CA TYR A 141 -6.62 -7.01 5.54
C TYR A 141 -7.99 -7.59 5.15
N ASN A 142 -8.59 -7.08 4.08
CA ASN A 142 -9.91 -7.55 3.63
C ASN A 142 -9.86 -9.00 3.15
N ARG A 143 -8.78 -9.40 2.46
CA ARG A 143 -8.59 -10.78 2.00
C ARG A 143 -8.46 -11.71 3.20
N ASP A 144 -7.72 -11.31 4.23
CA ASP A 144 -7.50 -12.11 5.44
C ASP A 144 -8.80 -12.28 6.23
N ALA A 145 -9.60 -11.21 6.38
CA ALA A 145 -10.93 -11.27 7.01
C ALA A 145 -11.88 -12.21 6.24
N ILE A 146 -11.93 -12.10 4.91
CA ILE A 146 -12.75 -12.97 4.05
C ILE A 146 -12.29 -14.43 4.18
N ASN A 147 -10.99 -14.68 4.14
CA ASN A 147 -10.43 -16.02 4.24
C ASN A 147 -10.70 -16.64 5.62
N ALA A 148 -10.58 -15.86 6.70
CA ALA A 148 -10.92 -16.29 8.05
C ALA A 148 -12.41 -16.65 8.17
N GLY A 149 -13.29 -15.78 7.64
CA GLY A 149 -14.74 -16.03 7.58
C GLY A 149 -15.06 -17.31 6.82
N ARG A 150 -14.52 -17.49 5.60
CA ARG A 150 -14.71 -18.72 4.80
C ARG A 150 -14.16 -19.96 5.47
N LYS A 151 -12.98 -19.87 6.10
CA LYS A 151 -12.40 -20.97 6.88
C LYS A 151 -13.30 -21.36 8.04
N ARG A 152 -13.93 -20.40 8.72
CA ARG A 152 -14.86 -20.67 9.81
C ARG A 152 -16.17 -21.28 9.31
N ILE A 153 -16.76 -20.71 8.27
CA ILE A 153 -18.00 -21.20 7.64
C ILE A 153 -17.80 -22.66 7.19
N SER A 154 -16.74 -22.94 6.42
CA SER A 154 -16.44 -24.31 5.98
C SER A 154 -16.17 -25.27 7.14
N ALA A 155 -15.52 -24.82 8.22
CA ALA A 155 -15.33 -25.64 9.42
C ALA A 155 -16.64 -25.98 10.15
N LEU A 156 -17.63 -25.08 10.13
CA LEU A 156 -18.96 -25.32 10.72
C LEU A 156 -19.81 -26.22 9.82
N LEU A 157 -19.79 -26.00 8.51
CA LEU A 157 -20.48 -26.86 7.54
C LEU A 157 -19.96 -28.31 7.58
N ARG A 158 -18.65 -28.51 7.72
CA ARG A 158 -18.05 -29.86 7.89
C ARG A 158 -18.52 -30.58 9.16
N ARG A 159 -18.98 -29.84 10.17
CA ARG A 159 -19.56 -30.41 11.39
C ARG A 159 -21.06 -30.73 11.25
N GLY A 160 -21.65 -30.50 10.06
CA GLY A 160 -23.08 -30.71 9.81
C GLY A 160 -23.98 -29.63 10.41
N LEU A 161 -23.44 -28.44 10.70
CA LEU A 161 -24.20 -27.32 11.25
C LEU A 161 -24.76 -26.43 10.15
N ASN A 162 -25.96 -25.90 10.35
CA ASN A 162 -26.52 -24.86 9.48
C ASN A 162 -25.84 -23.53 9.79
N VAL A 163 -25.29 -22.87 8.76
CA VAL A 163 -24.55 -21.62 8.94
C VAL A 163 -25.29 -20.47 8.27
N LYS A 164 -25.70 -19.48 9.08
CA LYS A 164 -26.21 -18.18 8.67
C LYS A 164 -25.05 -17.18 8.65
N VAL A 165 -25.03 -16.25 7.71
CA VAL A 165 -23.93 -15.29 7.58
C VAL A 165 -24.43 -13.86 7.61
N TYR A 166 -23.81 -13.05 8.46
CA TYR A 166 -24.01 -11.61 8.54
C TYR A 166 -22.74 -10.90 8.07
N ALA A 167 -22.83 -10.11 7.01
CA ALA A 167 -21.66 -9.44 6.46
C ALA A 167 -21.61 -7.98 6.92
N VAL A 168 -20.53 -7.59 7.59
CA VAL A 168 -20.26 -6.19 7.92
C VAL A 168 -19.13 -5.69 7.01
N GLY A 169 -19.48 -4.75 6.13
CA GLY A 169 -18.58 -4.06 5.21
C GLY A 169 -18.69 -4.48 3.74
N LYS A 170 -18.62 -3.51 2.82
CA LYS A 170 -18.91 -3.71 1.38
C LYS A 170 -18.05 -4.79 0.72
N ARG A 171 -16.75 -4.84 1.06
CA ARG A 171 -15.80 -5.78 0.44
C ARG A 171 -16.06 -7.22 0.87
N VAL A 172 -16.45 -7.40 2.13
CA VAL A 172 -16.81 -8.72 2.68
C VAL A 172 -18.11 -9.19 2.06
N TYR A 173 -19.15 -8.35 2.06
CA TYR A 173 -20.44 -8.64 1.44
C TYR A 173 -20.31 -9.09 -0.02
N ASN A 174 -19.64 -8.29 -0.85
CA ASN A 174 -19.46 -8.59 -2.27
C ASN A 174 -18.66 -9.88 -2.52
N SER A 175 -17.75 -10.25 -1.61
CA SER A 175 -16.93 -11.45 -1.74
C SER A 175 -17.67 -12.71 -1.27
N LEU A 176 -18.45 -12.59 -0.19
CA LEU A 176 -19.25 -13.70 0.35
C LEU A 176 -20.46 -13.98 -0.54
N LYS A 177 -21.09 -12.95 -1.12
CA LYS A 177 -22.20 -13.10 -2.07
C LYS A 177 -21.85 -13.93 -3.31
N ARG A 178 -20.57 -13.93 -3.73
CA ARG A 178 -20.08 -14.71 -4.88
C ARG A 178 -19.95 -16.20 -4.60
N SER A 179 -19.95 -16.62 -3.34
CA SER A 179 -19.80 -18.02 -2.96
C SER A 179 -21.18 -18.68 -2.84
N PRO A 180 -21.48 -19.74 -3.61
CA PRO A 180 -22.81 -20.38 -3.59
C PRO A 180 -23.20 -20.92 -2.22
N GLU A 181 -22.22 -21.36 -1.43
CA GLU A 181 -22.38 -21.83 -0.04
C GLU A 181 -22.88 -20.74 0.93
N THR A 182 -22.74 -19.46 0.56
CA THR A 182 -23.02 -18.33 1.45
C THR A 182 -24.19 -17.48 0.97
N THR A 183 -24.48 -17.50 -0.34
CA THR A 183 -25.54 -16.68 -0.97
C THR A 183 -26.94 -16.99 -0.42
N ASN A 184 -27.27 -18.26 -0.21
CA ASN A 184 -28.61 -18.66 0.25
C ASN A 184 -28.84 -18.41 1.76
N ASN A 185 -27.77 -18.26 2.54
CA ASN A 185 -27.85 -18.12 4.00
C ASN A 185 -27.40 -16.74 4.50
N MET A 186 -27.40 -15.73 3.62
CA MET A 186 -27.15 -14.35 4.04
C MET A 186 -28.36 -13.80 4.79
N VAL A 187 -28.16 -13.45 6.06
CA VAL A 187 -29.22 -12.86 6.91
C VAL A 187 -29.32 -11.36 6.67
N GLY A 188 -28.19 -10.68 6.58
CA GLY A 188 -28.16 -9.23 6.53
C GLY A 188 -26.81 -8.65 6.15
N TYR A 189 -26.84 -7.35 5.95
CA TYR A 189 -25.70 -6.54 5.55
C TYR A 189 -25.70 -5.21 6.27
N ALA A 190 -24.55 -4.86 6.85
CA ALA A 190 -24.32 -3.54 7.41
C ALA A 190 -23.04 -2.92 6.85
N ASP A 191 -23.07 -1.62 6.61
CA ASP A 191 -21.86 -0.84 6.32
C ASP A 191 -21.02 -0.75 7.60
N CYS A 192 -19.70 -0.98 7.50
CA CYS A 192 -18.82 -0.93 8.67
C CYS A 192 -18.58 0.52 9.13
N THR A 193 -18.62 1.47 8.19
CA THR A 193 -18.32 2.89 8.36
C THR A 193 -16.92 3.15 8.97
N THR A 194 -16.45 4.40 8.92
CA THR A 194 -15.12 4.74 9.46
C THR A 194 -15.12 5.01 10.97
N SER A 195 -16.31 5.23 11.54
CA SER A 195 -16.52 5.52 12.95
C SER A 195 -17.81 4.80 13.38
N PRO A 196 -17.72 3.51 13.77
CA PRO A 196 -18.91 2.74 14.13
C PRO A 196 -19.59 3.37 15.35
N THR A 197 -20.90 3.52 15.28
CA THR A 197 -21.75 4.08 16.34
C THR A 197 -22.47 2.99 17.11
N ALA A 198 -22.89 3.29 18.34
CA ALA A 198 -23.71 2.39 19.15
C ALA A 198 -24.98 1.98 18.40
N GLU A 199 -25.70 2.94 17.79
CA GLU A 199 -26.89 2.67 16.98
C GLU A 199 -26.68 1.63 15.87
N GLN A 200 -25.51 1.61 15.22
CA GLN A 200 -25.20 0.61 14.20
C GLN A 200 -24.98 -0.78 14.81
N ALA A 201 -24.25 -0.84 15.92
CA ALA A 201 -24.05 -2.08 16.66
C ALA A 201 -25.39 -2.63 17.19
N GLY A 202 -26.25 -1.76 17.70
CA GLY A 202 -27.59 -2.09 18.19
C GLY A 202 -28.49 -2.67 17.10
N LYS A 203 -28.48 -2.09 15.88
CA LYS A 203 -29.24 -2.63 14.73
C LYS A 203 -28.77 -4.02 14.29
N ILE A 204 -27.46 -4.21 14.19
CA ILE A 204 -26.88 -5.53 13.85
C ILE A 204 -27.27 -6.56 14.91
N LEU A 205 -27.21 -6.16 16.18
CA LEU A 205 -27.49 -7.05 17.29
C LEU A 205 -28.98 -7.35 17.43
N SER A 206 -29.88 -6.38 17.23
CA SER A 206 -31.33 -6.57 17.35
C SER A 206 -31.82 -7.62 16.35
N GLU A 207 -31.36 -7.57 15.10
CA GLU A 207 -31.67 -8.57 14.07
C GLU A 207 -31.24 -9.99 14.51
N ILE A 208 -30.06 -10.11 15.13
CA ILE A 208 -29.53 -11.41 15.59
C ILE A 208 -30.26 -11.89 16.86
N ILE A 209 -30.60 -10.98 17.77
CA ILE A 209 -31.35 -11.30 19.00
C ILE A 209 -32.76 -11.77 18.65
N GLU A 210 -33.44 -11.12 17.72
CA GLU A 210 -34.76 -11.52 17.23
C GLU A 210 -34.70 -12.94 16.62
N ASP A 211 -33.71 -13.18 15.76
CA ASP A 211 -33.45 -14.50 15.16
C ASP A 211 -33.18 -15.58 16.23
N TYR A 212 -32.47 -15.22 17.30
CA TYR A 212 -32.15 -16.11 18.40
C TYR A 212 -33.37 -16.43 19.28
N LYS A 213 -34.17 -15.41 19.60
CA LYS A 213 -35.45 -15.57 20.33
C LYS A 213 -36.41 -16.49 19.57
N ASN A 214 -36.48 -16.33 18.26
CA ASN A 214 -37.31 -17.17 17.37
C ASN A 214 -36.77 -18.61 17.20
N GLY A 215 -35.60 -18.94 17.74
CA GLY A 215 -34.97 -20.26 17.59
C GLY A 215 -34.36 -20.50 16.21
N GLY A 216 -34.22 -19.44 15.38
CA GLY A 216 -33.57 -19.50 14.08
C GLY A 216 -32.04 -19.48 14.15
N THR A 217 -31.47 -19.09 15.28
CA THR A 217 -30.02 -19.12 15.57
C THR A 217 -29.81 -19.65 16.99
N ASP A 218 -28.91 -20.61 17.17
CA ASP A 218 -28.56 -21.15 18.50
C ASP A 218 -27.23 -20.56 19.03
N ARG A 219 -26.32 -20.17 18.11
CA ARG A 219 -25.03 -19.58 18.47
C ARG A 219 -24.66 -18.48 17.48
N ALA A 220 -24.24 -17.32 17.99
CA ALA A 220 -23.73 -16.22 17.18
C ALA A 220 -22.22 -16.02 17.44
N GLU A 221 -21.44 -16.02 16.37
CA GLU A 221 -19.99 -15.81 16.41
C GLU A 221 -19.62 -14.58 15.58
N ILE A 222 -18.71 -13.76 16.10
CA ILE A 222 -18.11 -12.64 15.37
C ILE A 222 -16.67 -12.97 15.01
N VAL A 223 -16.35 -12.74 13.74
CA VAL A 223 -15.03 -12.89 13.14
C VAL A 223 -14.57 -11.52 12.70
N TYR A 224 -13.51 -11.03 13.31
CA TYR A 224 -12.90 -9.77 12.96
C TYR A 224 -11.38 -9.89 13.06
N ASN A 225 -10.67 -9.04 12.35
CA ASN A 225 -9.21 -9.00 12.46
C ASN A 225 -8.82 -8.07 13.61
N GLY A 226 -8.24 -8.64 14.65
CA GLY A 226 -7.61 -7.88 15.73
C GLY A 226 -6.22 -7.41 15.31
N ILE A 227 -5.88 -6.18 15.66
CA ILE A 227 -4.50 -5.72 15.59
C ILE A 227 -3.69 -6.42 16.70
N VAL A 228 -2.52 -6.97 16.39
CA VAL A 228 -1.61 -7.58 17.38
C VAL A 228 -0.32 -6.77 17.46
N THR A 229 0.18 -6.36 16.31
CA THR A 229 1.23 -5.37 16.13
C THR A 229 0.79 -4.41 15.03
N LEU A 230 1.51 -3.30 14.83
CA LEU A 230 1.24 -2.37 13.72
C LEU A 230 1.26 -3.05 12.34
N ASP A 231 2.05 -4.12 12.21
CA ASP A 231 2.22 -4.83 10.95
C ASP A 231 1.44 -6.14 10.86
N THR A 232 1.12 -6.76 12.00
CA THR A 232 0.47 -8.08 12.04
C THR A 232 -0.95 -7.99 12.59
N PHE A 233 -1.89 -8.35 11.72
CA PHE A 233 -3.30 -8.50 12.05
C PHE A 233 -3.63 -9.99 12.11
N ARG A 234 -4.34 -10.43 13.15
CA ARG A 234 -4.78 -11.83 13.28
C ARG A 234 -6.30 -11.90 13.41
N PRO A 235 -6.96 -12.84 12.72
CA PRO A 235 -8.40 -13.05 12.89
C PRO A 235 -8.68 -13.56 14.31
N LYS A 236 -9.55 -12.86 15.03
CA LYS A 236 -10.10 -13.26 16.33
C LYS A 236 -11.52 -13.81 16.11
N TYR A 237 -11.81 -14.94 16.73
CA TYR A 237 -13.14 -15.56 16.74
C TYR A 237 -13.71 -15.38 18.14
N ARG A 238 -14.85 -14.70 18.26
CA ARG A 238 -15.55 -14.51 19.54
C ARG A 238 -16.98 -14.98 19.43
N THR A 239 -17.48 -15.63 20.47
CA THR A 239 -18.90 -15.99 20.59
C THR A 239 -19.61 -14.83 21.27
N LEU A 240 -20.65 -14.28 20.63
CA LEU A 240 -21.46 -13.19 21.19
C LEU A 240 -22.68 -13.72 21.95
N ILE A 241 -23.34 -14.73 21.39
CA ILE A 241 -24.54 -15.35 21.96
C ILE A 241 -24.36 -16.87 21.85
N PRO A 242 -24.69 -17.67 22.87
CA PRO A 242 -25.20 -17.29 24.19
C PRO A 242 -24.13 -16.65 25.09
N LEU A 243 -24.54 -15.74 25.97
CA LEU A 243 -23.68 -15.03 26.90
C LEU A 243 -23.31 -15.92 28.09
N SER A 244 -22.51 -16.97 27.89
CA SER A 244 -22.12 -17.84 29.02
C SER A 244 -21.38 -17.06 30.12
N PRO A 245 -21.49 -17.47 31.41
CA PRO A 245 -20.71 -16.87 32.51
C PRO A 245 -19.20 -16.84 32.22
N GLN A 246 -18.68 -17.88 31.58
CA GLN A 246 -17.28 -17.97 31.12
C GLN A 246 -16.96 -17.00 29.95
N GLY A 247 -17.95 -16.67 29.12
CA GLY A 247 -17.84 -15.68 28.05
C GLY A 247 -17.79 -14.24 28.56
N ILE A 248 -18.42 -13.98 29.71
CA ILE A 248 -18.30 -12.71 30.46
C ILE A 248 -16.90 -12.60 31.09
N GLU A 249 -16.21 -13.73 31.34
CA GLU A 249 -14.86 -13.78 31.93
C GLU A 249 -13.71 -13.84 30.90
N ALA A 250 -14.00 -13.97 29.60
CA ALA A 250 -12.97 -14.22 28.60
C ALA A 250 -11.90 -13.11 28.57
N ALA A 251 -10.67 -13.54 28.87
CA ALA A 251 -9.43 -12.81 29.08
C ALA A 251 -9.28 -11.46 28.36
N GLY A 252 -9.02 -10.43 29.19
CA GLY A 252 -8.17 -9.27 28.90
C GLY A 252 -8.59 -8.36 27.76
N ASP A 253 -9.02 -7.15 28.10
CA ASP A 253 -9.12 -6.07 27.13
C ASP A 253 -7.72 -5.63 26.69
N GLU A 254 -7.25 -6.18 25.57
CA GLU A 254 -6.06 -5.69 24.88
C GLU A 254 -6.42 -4.44 24.08
N ILE A 255 -6.01 -3.28 24.59
CA ILE A 255 -6.16 -2.02 23.85
C ILE A 255 -4.79 -1.58 23.35
N PHE A 256 -4.82 -1.11 22.11
CA PHE A 256 -3.64 -0.67 21.40
C PHE A 256 -3.64 0.85 21.34
N SER A 257 -2.58 1.46 21.84
CA SER A 257 -2.32 2.89 21.71
C SER A 257 -1.15 3.09 20.77
N LEU A 258 -1.34 3.91 19.73
CA LEU A 258 -0.21 4.39 18.94
C LEU A 258 0.57 5.42 19.73
N VAL A 259 1.85 5.15 19.95
CA VAL A 259 2.79 6.09 20.58
C VAL A 259 3.84 6.45 19.56
N SER A 260 4.27 7.71 19.51
CA SER A 260 5.40 8.09 18.66
C SER A 260 6.68 7.67 19.37
N SER A 261 7.29 6.55 18.97
CA SER A 261 8.67 6.26 19.37
C SER A 261 9.56 7.19 18.54
N GLY A 262 10.27 8.10 19.18
CA GLY A 262 11.02 9.22 18.56
C GLY A 262 11.46 9.02 17.10
N GLY A 263 10.95 9.87 16.20
CA GLY A 263 11.14 9.83 14.75
C GLY A 263 9.83 9.61 13.96
N ASP A 264 9.93 9.51 12.63
CA ASP A 264 8.82 9.24 11.67
C ASP A 264 8.17 7.84 11.81
N LYS A 265 8.64 7.04 12.79
CA LYS A 265 8.16 5.69 13.06
C LYS A 265 7.08 5.73 14.14
N ILE A 266 5.88 5.30 13.76
CA ILE A 266 4.77 5.10 14.70
C ILE A 266 5.08 3.82 15.48
N GLY A 267 5.20 3.92 16.79
CA GLY A 267 5.33 2.81 17.73
C GLY A 267 3.96 2.39 18.29
N MET A 268 3.91 1.23 18.93
CA MET A 268 2.69 0.70 19.53
C MET A 268 2.96 0.24 20.95
N GLU A 269 2.14 0.71 21.89
CA GLU A 269 2.09 0.17 23.24
C GLU A 269 0.82 -0.65 23.42
N LYS A 270 0.98 -1.85 23.98
CA LYS A 270 -0.14 -2.67 24.44
C LYS A 270 -0.40 -2.34 25.89
N LYS A 271 -1.59 -1.83 26.18
CA LYS A 271 -2.07 -1.74 27.57
C LYS A 271 -3.02 -2.91 27.78
N SER A 272 -2.52 -3.94 28.45
CA SER A 272 -3.35 -5.02 28.97
C SER A 272 -4.04 -4.51 30.22
N PHE A 273 -5.36 -4.60 30.24
CA PHE A 273 -6.10 -4.27 31.43
C PHE A 273 -6.69 -5.52 32.08
N GLY A 274 -6.67 -5.54 33.42
CA GLY A 274 -7.25 -6.62 34.22
C GLY A 274 -8.75 -6.77 33.97
N ALA A 275 -9.25 -7.99 34.12
CA ALA A 275 -10.68 -8.27 34.05
C ALA A 275 -11.43 -7.46 35.12
N ALA A 276 -12.59 -6.91 34.78
CA ALA A 276 -13.39 -6.15 35.74
C ALA A 276 -13.75 -7.05 36.94
N GLU A 277 -13.39 -6.60 38.14
CA GLU A 277 -13.78 -7.23 39.40
C GLU A 277 -15.29 -7.12 39.58
N ALA A 278 -15.89 -8.10 40.26
CA ALA A 278 -17.33 -8.04 40.57
C ALA A 278 -17.58 -6.85 41.50
N ALA A 279 -18.58 -6.04 41.18
CA ALA A 279 -18.98 -4.99 42.11
C ALA A 279 -19.57 -5.66 43.36
N ASP A 280 -19.22 -5.15 44.54
CA ASP A 280 -19.86 -5.54 45.80
C ASP A 280 -21.27 -4.94 45.84
N ILE A 281 -22.23 -5.65 45.25
CA ILE A 281 -23.64 -5.25 45.19
C ILE A 281 -24.38 -5.67 46.48
N GLU A 282 -23.74 -6.38 47.41
CA GLU A 282 -24.36 -6.92 48.64
C GLU A 282 -24.93 -5.85 49.61
N GLY A 283 -24.76 -4.55 49.33
CA GLY A 283 -25.39 -3.44 50.07
C GLY A 283 -26.28 -2.51 49.24
N LEU A 284 -26.56 -2.81 47.97
CA LEU A 284 -27.35 -1.95 47.10
C LEU A 284 -28.85 -2.29 47.17
N ASN A 285 -29.67 -1.31 47.53
CA ASN A 285 -31.13 -1.39 47.45
C ASN A 285 -31.55 -1.42 45.97
N LEU A 286 -31.77 -2.61 45.41
CA LEU A 286 -32.27 -2.76 44.05
C LEU A 286 -33.75 -2.33 43.99
N LEU A 287 -34.05 -1.35 43.12
CA LEU A 287 -35.42 -0.87 42.89
C LEU A 287 -36.30 -1.89 42.15
N GLN A 288 -35.68 -2.84 41.44
CA GLN A 288 -36.34 -3.87 40.65
C GLN A 288 -35.75 -5.25 40.98
N LYS A 289 -36.47 -6.32 40.62
CA LYS A 289 -35.99 -7.69 40.78
C LYS A 289 -34.68 -7.89 40.00
N PRO A 290 -33.67 -8.61 40.53
CA PRO A 290 -32.38 -8.79 39.88
C PRO A 290 -32.48 -9.39 38.46
N ILE A 291 -33.44 -10.28 38.24
CA ILE A 291 -33.70 -10.93 36.94
C ILE A 291 -34.15 -9.91 35.88
N THR A 292 -35.03 -8.96 36.24
CA THR A 292 -35.51 -7.92 35.31
C THR A 292 -34.36 -7.00 34.90
N VAL A 293 -33.55 -6.57 35.88
CA VAL A 293 -32.36 -5.74 35.62
C VAL A 293 -31.37 -6.47 34.71
N LEU A 294 -31.16 -7.77 34.95
CA LEU A 294 -30.27 -8.58 34.12
C LEU A 294 -30.76 -8.68 32.67
N ASN A 295 -32.07 -8.85 32.45
CA ASN A 295 -32.66 -8.89 31.11
C ASN A 295 -32.46 -7.60 30.30
N ASP A 296 -32.48 -6.45 30.98
CA ASP A 296 -32.27 -5.15 30.34
C ASP A 296 -30.78 -4.86 30.10
N LEU A 297 -29.90 -5.32 31.01
CA LEU A 297 -28.45 -5.10 30.89
C LEU A 297 -27.75 -6.01 29.88
N LEU A 298 -28.21 -7.25 29.69
CA LEU A 298 -27.57 -8.22 28.79
C LEU A 298 -27.51 -7.75 27.32
N PRO A 299 -28.60 -7.22 26.72
CA PRO A 299 -28.55 -6.63 25.39
C PRO A 299 -27.56 -5.46 25.29
N VAL A 300 -27.52 -4.58 26.30
CA VAL A 300 -26.61 -3.42 26.33
C VAL A 300 -25.15 -3.89 26.39
N PHE A 301 -24.86 -4.92 27.19
CA PHE A 301 -23.53 -5.53 27.24
C PHE A 301 -23.13 -6.15 25.90
N ALA A 302 -24.03 -6.91 25.27
CA ALA A 302 -23.78 -7.50 23.96
C ALA A 302 -23.57 -6.43 22.88
N GLU A 303 -24.29 -5.31 22.94
CA GLU A 303 -24.10 -4.16 22.04
C GLU A 303 -22.72 -3.55 22.22
N GLY A 304 -22.29 -3.35 23.47
CA GLY A 304 -20.95 -2.88 23.81
C GLY A 304 -19.84 -3.80 23.27
N GLN A 305 -20.05 -5.12 23.31
CA GLN A 305 -19.11 -6.10 22.73
C GLN A 305 -19.06 -6.05 21.21
N VAL A 306 -20.22 -5.95 20.54
CA VAL A 306 -20.29 -5.78 19.08
C VAL A 306 -19.59 -4.48 18.67
N LEU A 307 -19.93 -3.36 19.31
CA LEU A 307 -19.33 -2.05 19.05
C LEU A 307 -17.81 -2.09 19.21
N ARG A 308 -17.31 -2.73 20.27
CA ARG A 308 -15.87 -2.92 20.48
C ARG A 308 -15.24 -3.72 19.34
N CYS A 309 -15.83 -4.84 18.94
CA CYS A 309 -15.30 -5.67 17.85
C CYS A 309 -15.26 -4.89 16.52
N LEU A 310 -16.28 -4.05 16.26
CA LEU A 310 -16.32 -3.15 15.11
C LEU A 310 -15.21 -2.09 15.18
N GLN A 311 -15.04 -1.43 16.34
CA GLN A 311 -14.00 -0.42 16.53
C GLN A 311 -12.59 -1.01 16.38
N GLU A 312 -12.33 -2.19 16.95
CA GLU A 312 -11.06 -2.90 16.78
C GLU A 312 -10.81 -3.29 15.32
N GLY A 313 -11.84 -3.79 14.61
CA GLY A 313 -11.76 -4.11 13.19
C GLY A 313 -11.48 -2.89 12.31
N VAL A 314 -12.15 -1.77 12.57
CA VAL A 314 -11.93 -0.51 11.83
C VAL A 314 -10.52 0.05 12.11
N ALA A 315 -10.07 0.00 13.36
CA ALA A 315 -8.71 0.41 13.71
C ALA A 315 -7.64 -0.45 12.99
N ALA A 316 -7.86 -1.77 12.93
CA ALA A 316 -6.98 -2.70 12.21
C ALA A 316 -6.99 -2.44 10.68
N GLU A 317 -8.15 -2.18 10.08
CA GLU A 317 -8.28 -1.83 8.65
C GLU A 317 -7.51 -0.55 8.30
N LEU A 318 -7.67 0.47 9.14
CA LEU A 318 -7.01 1.76 8.97
C LEU A 318 -5.49 1.64 9.18
N ALA A 319 -5.03 0.85 10.14
CA ALA A 319 -3.62 0.58 10.35
C ALA A 319 -2.99 -0.15 9.14
N ALA A 320 -3.68 -1.16 8.61
CA ALA A 320 -3.25 -1.86 7.40
C ALA A 320 -3.15 -0.93 6.19
N ARG A 321 -4.06 0.05 6.08
CA ARG A 321 -4.00 1.12 5.06
C ARG A 321 -2.80 2.04 5.25
N VAL A 322 -2.51 2.49 6.47
CA VAL A 322 -1.31 3.30 6.76
C VAL A 322 -0.05 2.57 6.27
N ARG A 323 0.05 1.27 6.53
CA ARG A 323 1.17 0.43 6.08
C ARG A 323 1.24 0.31 4.56
N SER A 324 0.12 -0.02 3.92
CA SER A 324 0.03 -0.16 2.47
C SER A 324 0.40 1.14 1.75
N MET A 325 -0.06 2.29 2.27
CA MET A 325 0.24 3.60 1.72
C MET A 325 1.69 4.03 1.99
N GLY A 326 2.24 3.71 3.17
CA GLY A 326 3.65 3.95 3.48
C GLY A 326 4.57 3.20 2.52
N THR A 327 4.33 1.90 2.34
CA THR A 327 5.09 1.07 1.40
C THR A 327 4.94 1.56 -0.03
N ALA A 328 3.72 1.92 -0.46
CA ALA A 328 3.49 2.47 -1.80
C ALA A 328 4.18 3.83 -2.03
N ALA A 329 4.19 4.71 -1.03
CA ALA A 329 4.86 6.01 -1.11
C ALA A 329 6.39 5.85 -1.22
N ASP A 330 6.98 4.94 -0.44
CA ASP A 330 8.42 4.69 -0.47
C ASP A 330 8.84 3.98 -1.78
N ASN A 331 8.06 3.00 -2.23
CA ASN A 331 8.24 2.38 -3.55
C ASN A 331 8.14 3.41 -4.70
N SER A 332 7.24 4.40 -4.58
CA SER A 332 7.11 5.47 -5.57
C SER A 332 8.34 6.38 -5.60
N LYS A 333 8.95 6.66 -4.44
CA LYS A 333 10.22 7.43 -4.38
C LYS A 333 11.36 6.67 -5.04
N GLU A 334 11.47 5.36 -4.80
CA GLU A 334 12.48 4.51 -5.43
C GLU A 334 12.29 4.44 -6.95
N LEU A 335 11.05 4.23 -7.40
CA LEU A 335 10.71 4.21 -8.82
C LEU A 335 10.99 5.55 -9.49
N ALA A 336 10.66 6.68 -8.84
CA ALA A 336 10.96 8.01 -9.36
C ALA A 336 12.48 8.22 -9.51
N LYS A 337 13.29 7.76 -8.55
CA LYS A 337 14.76 7.80 -8.64
C LYS A 337 15.26 6.96 -9.82
N ALA A 338 14.76 5.74 -9.98
CA ALA A 338 15.15 4.85 -11.07
C ALA A 338 14.80 5.44 -12.45
N LEU A 339 13.58 5.96 -12.61
CA LEU A 339 13.14 6.62 -13.83
C LEU A 339 13.94 7.90 -14.13
N THR A 340 14.31 8.67 -13.10
CA THR A 340 15.15 9.87 -13.27
C THR A 340 16.54 9.51 -13.78
N ARG A 341 17.15 8.44 -13.26
CA ARG A 341 18.43 7.92 -13.77
C ARG A 341 18.31 7.47 -15.22
N SER A 342 17.22 6.77 -15.57
CA SER A 342 16.96 6.37 -16.96
C SER A 342 16.81 7.59 -17.87
N PHE A 343 16.02 8.57 -17.45
CA PHE A 343 15.79 9.82 -18.19
C PHE A 343 17.09 10.59 -18.46
N GLN A 344 17.97 10.70 -17.46
CA GLN A 344 19.27 11.35 -17.64
C GLN A 344 20.14 10.61 -18.66
N LYS A 345 20.17 9.27 -18.63
CA LYS A 345 20.88 8.47 -19.64
C LYS A 345 20.33 8.69 -21.05
N MET A 346 19.01 8.69 -21.21
CA MET A 346 18.36 8.95 -22.50
C MET A 346 18.64 10.35 -23.02
N ARG A 347 18.56 11.35 -22.14
CA ARG A 347 18.88 12.74 -22.47
C ARG A 347 20.33 12.89 -22.95
N GLN A 348 21.27 12.26 -22.25
CA GLN A 348 22.69 12.27 -22.64
C GLN A 348 22.90 11.59 -24.00
N ALA A 349 22.31 10.41 -24.20
CA ALA A 349 22.39 9.69 -25.47
C ALA A 349 21.85 10.51 -26.65
N LEU A 350 20.72 11.20 -26.44
CA LEU A 350 20.10 12.04 -27.45
C LEU A 350 20.94 13.29 -27.77
N ILE A 351 21.51 13.94 -26.75
CA ILE A 351 22.44 15.07 -26.98
C ILE A 351 23.67 14.58 -27.75
N THR A 352 24.24 13.43 -27.40
CA THR A 352 25.39 12.88 -28.13
C THR A 352 25.04 12.51 -29.57
N GLN A 353 23.83 12.03 -29.83
CA GLN A 353 23.34 11.77 -31.18
C GLN A 353 23.17 13.06 -31.98
N ASP A 354 22.49 14.07 -31.41
CA ASP A 354 22.31 15.39 -32.06
C ASP A 354 23.69 16.04 -32.37
N VAL A 355 24.68 15.89 -31.48
CA VAL A 355 26.06 16.38 -31.70
C VAL A 355 26.78 15.59 -32.79
N ALA A 356 26.64 14.26 -32.82
CA ALA A 356 27.25 13.42 -33.86
C ALA A 356 26.64 13.70 -35.25
N GLU A 357 25.31 13.87 -35.33
CA GLU A 357 24.60 14.20 -36.57
C GLU A 357 24.99 15.59 -37.11
N THR A 358 25.16 16.58 -36.22
CA THR A 358 25.60 17.93 -36.62
C THR A 358 27.07 17.97 -37.06
N ALA A 359 27.95 17.22 -36.39
CA ALA A 359 29.35 17.08 -36.80
C ALA A 359 29.46 16.38 -38.17
N ALA A 360 28.77 15.25 -38.36
CA ALA A 360 28.74 14.53 -39.64
C ALA A 360 28.12 15.38 -40.77
N GLY A 361 27.06 16.15 -40.47
CA GLY A 361 26.46 17.08 -41.41
C GLY A 361 27.43 18.19 -41.85
N LYS A 362 28.18 18.77 -40.89
CA LYS A 362 29.24 19.74 -41.20
C LYS A 362 30.30 19.13 -42.10
N GLU A 363 30.79 17.94 -41.77
CA GLU A 363 31.83 17.24 -42.54
C GLU A 363 31.37 16.90 -43.96
N ALA A 364 30.12 16.46 -44.12
CA ALA A 364 29.53 16.21 -45.44
C ALA A 364 29.47 17.48 -46.30
N VAL A 365 29.08 18.62 -45.72
CA VAL A 365 29.08 19.92 -46.43
C VAL A 365 30.50 20.32 -46.80
N MET A 366 31.47 20.19 -45.90
CA MET A 366 32.87 20.51 -46.19
C MET A 366 33.43 19.62 -47.31
N ASN A 367 33.07 18.34 -47.34
CA ASN A 367 33.49 17.43 -48.41
C ASN A 367 32.81 17.75 -49.74
N GLN A 368 31.54 18.17 -49.74
CA GLN A 368 30.87 18.66 -50.95
C GLN A 368 31.52 19.93 -51.51
N ILE A 369 31.92 20.86 -50.64
CA ILE A 369 32.65 22.07 -51.04
C ILE A 369 33.97 21.69 -51.70
N LYS A 370 34.76 20.79 -51.09
CA LYS A 370 36.01 20.30 -51.68
C LYS A 370 35.80 19.63 -53.04
N GLN A 371 34.76 18.80 -53.18
CA GLN A 371 34.43 18.17 -54.47
C GLN A 371 34.00 19.19 -55.52
N GLN A 372 33.31 20.26 -55.14
CA GLN A 372 32.99 21.37 -56.04
C GLN A 372 34.22 22.20 -56.40
N GLU A 373 35.18 22.38 -55.49
CA GLU A 373 36.47 23.00 -55.78
C GLU A 373 37.29 22.16 -56.79
N GLU A 374 37.34 20.83 -56.61
CA GLU A 374 38.01 19.91 -57.53
C GLU A 374 37.35 19.88 -58.92
N ALA A 375 36.02 19.99 -58.98
CA ALA A 375 35.27 20.09 -60.23
C ALA A 375 35.38 21.47 -60.89
N ASN A 376 35.60 22.54 -60.11
CA ASN A 376 35.79 23.93 -60.58
C ASN A 376 37.26 24.33 -60.73
N ASN A 377 38.17 23.36 -60.96
CA ASN A 377 39.58 23.63 -61.28
C ASN A 377 39.80 24.50 -62.54
N ASP A 378 38.75 24.98 -63.22
CA ASP A 378 38.79 26.00 -64.27
C ASP A 378 38.50 27.45 -63.78
N ALA A 379 38.24 27.69 -62.49
CA ALA A 379 37.99 29.03 -61.93
C ALA A 379 38.63 29.23 -60.54
N GLY A 380 39.92 28.90 -60.42
CA GLY A 380 40.71 29.08 -59.20
C GLY A 380 40.84 30.56 -58.80
N GLY A 381 40.33 30.90 -57.61
CA GLY A 381 40.66 32.16 -56.93
C GLY A 381 39.51 32.88 -56.21
N ARG A 382 38.24 32.59 -56.53
CA ARG A 382 37.09 33.25 -55.87
C ARG A 382 36.45 32.45 -54.72
N LEU A 383 36.68 31.13 -54.67
CA LEU A 383 36.05 30.24 -53.68
C LEU A 383 36.92 29.97 -52.43
N GLU A 384 38.26 30.01 -52.53
CA GLU A 384 39.15 29.91 -51.36
C GLU A 384 38.90 31.02 -50.32
N LYS A 385 38.63 32.25 -50.80
CA LYS A 385 38.22 33.36 -49.92
C LYS A 385 36.86 33.11 -49.25
N ALA A 386 35.96 32.38 -49.90
CA ALA A 386 34.68 32.01 -49.30
C ALA A 386 34.85 30.91 -48.23
N ALA A 387 35.77 29.96 -48.43
CA ALA A 387 36.11 28.94 -47.45
C ALA A 387 36.81 29.53 -46.21
N GLU A 388 37.73 30.49 -46.39
CA GLU A 388 38.34 31.25 -45.28
C GLU A 388 37.30 32.10 -44.53
N LEU A 389 36.41 32.79 -45.25
CA LEU A 389 35.32 33.56 -44.64
C LEU A 389 34.28 32.67 -43.93
N PHE A 390 34.08 31.43 -44.40
CA PHE A 390 33.17 30.47 -43.75
C PHE A 390 33.80 29.83 -42.50
N ASN A 391 35.12 29.60 -42.50
CA ASN A 391 35.85 29.25 -41.28
C ASN A 391 35.84 30.40 -40.26
N ALA A 392 35.90 31.65 -40.69
CA ALA A 392 35.72 32.81 -39.81
C ALA A 392 34.27 32.99 -39.32
N LEU A 393 33.28 32.45 -40.05
CA LEU A 393 31.86 32.39 -39.66
C LEU A 393 31.50 31.14 -38.84
N SER A 394 32.40 30.16 -38.76
CA SER A 394 32.27 29.00 -37.88
C SER A 394 32.44 29.50 -36.45
N PHE A 395 31.30 29.66 -35.78
CA PHE A 395 31.18 30.02 -34.37
C PHE A 395 32.31 29.44 -33.52
N ASP A 396 33.19 30.31 -33.01
CA ASP A 396 33.88 30.09 -31.75
C ASP A 396 32.83 30.09 -30.63
N TYR A 397 32.13 28.97 -30.48
CA TYR A 397 31.58 28.61 -29.18
C TYR A 397 32.77 28.08 -28.38
N GLU A 398 33.46 28.98 -27.66
CA GLU A 398 34.11 28.54 -26.42
C GLU A 398 33.00 27.94 -25.56
N LEU A 399 32.91 26.61 -25.57
CA LEU A 399 32.11 25.86 -24.63
C LEU A 399 32.49 26.36 -23.23
N PRO A 400 31.55 26.83 -22.39
CA PRO A 400 31.87 27.09 -21.00
C PRO A 400 32.48 25.81 -20.43
N PRO A 401 33.59 25.91 -19.68
CA PRO A 401 34.30 24.73 -19.18
C PRO A 401 33.31 23.80 -18.46
N PHE A 402 33.48 22.51 -18.71
CA PHE A 402 32.65 21.37 -18.26
C PHE A 402 32.20 21.43 -16.79
N GLU A 403 32.88 22.22 -15.94
CA GLU A 403 32.50 22.54 -14.57
C GLU A 403 31.16 23.30 -14.41
N ILE A 404 30.75 24.12 -15.39
CA ILE A 404 29.52 24.93 -15.26
C ILE A 404 28.26 24.07 -15.40
N VAL A 405 28.28 23.06 -16.28
CA VAL A 405 27.15 22.12 -16.47
C VAL A 405 27.05 21.15 -15.30
N GLN A 406 28.18 20.77 -14.68
CA GLN A 406 28.18 19.98 -13.45
C GLN A 406 27.62 20.80 -12.27
N ARG A 407 28.04 22.06 -12.11
CA ARG A 407 27.51 22.97 -11.07
C ARG A 407 26.02 23.29 -11.26
N GLU A 408 25.51 23.38 -12.48
CA GLU A 408 24.06 23.53 -12.74
C GLU A 408 23.26 22.28 -12.31
N SER A 409 23.82 21.08 -12.51
CA SER A 409 23.19 19.83 -12.06
C SER A 409 23.24 19.64 -10.54
N GLU A 410 24.26 20.21 -9.88
CA GLU A 410 24.41 20.22 -8.42
C GLU A 410 23.54 21.31 -7.76
N ALA A 411 23.35 22.46 -8.42
CA ALA A 411 22.45 23.52 -7.98
C ALA A 411 20.97 23.12 -8.08
N GLU A 412 20.56 22.35 -9.10
CA GLU A 412 19.19 21.80 -9.20
C GLU A 412 18.88 20.73 -8.16
N GLN A 413 19.91 20.09 -7.57
CA GLN A 413 19.73 19.14 -6.47
C GLN A 413 19.59 19.81 -5.10
N THR A 414 19.95 21.09 -5.00
CA THR A 414 20.00 21.84 -3.73
C THR A 414 18.92 22.93 -3.70
N GLN A 415 17.67 22.57 -3.98
CA GLN A 415 16.52 23.43 -3.69
C GLN A 415 15.92 23.08 -2.32
N LEU A 416 16.61 23.56 -1.29
CA LEU A 416 16.04 23.93 -0.01
C LEU A 416 16.52 25.37 0.25
N ASP A 417 15.56 26.29 0.19
CA ASP A 417 15.54 27.70 0.62
C ASP A 417 16.90 28.39 0.87
N LEU A 418 17.26 29.39 0.04
CA LEU A 418 18.08 30.58 0.43
C LEU A 418 18.14 31.63 -0.72
N PRO A 419 18.41 32.92 -0.41
CA PRO A 419 18.07 34.12 -1.21
C PRO A 419 19.02 34.42 -2.40
N GLY A 420 19.28 33.45 -3.28
CA GLY A 420 20.17 33.59 -4.45
C GLY A 420 19.49 33.62 -5.83
N ALA A 421 18.20 33.29 -5.93
CA ALA A 421 17.53 33.03 -7.21
C ALA A 421 17.39 34.26 -8.14
N LYS A 422 17.41 35.48 -7.57
CA LYS A 422 17.29 36.72 -8.37
C LYS A 422 18.55 37.05 -9.18
N ASN A 423 19.74 36.68 -8.67
CA ASN A 423 21.00 36.97 -9.35
C ASN A 423 21.23 36.05 -10.55
N LEU A 424 20.77 34.79 -10.49
CA LEU A 424 20.90 33.85 -11.61
C LEU A 424 19.96 34.18 -12.78
N ALA A 425 18.77 34.71 -12.51
CA ALA A 425 17.84 35.17 -13.55
C ALA A 425 18.39 36.39 -14.31
N ALA A 426 18.97 37.35 -13.57
CA ALA A 426 19.60 38.54 -14.17
C ALA A 426 20.83 38.19 -15.03
N GLN A 427 21.62 37.20 -14.61
CA GLN A 427 22.75 36.70 -15.40
C GLN A 427 22.30 36.01 -16.70
N ARG A 428 21.17 35.28 -16.68
CA ARG A 428 20.59 34.66 -17.88
C ARG A 428 20.09 35.68 -18.90
N GLU A 429 19.47 36.76 -18.43
CA GLU A 429 19.02 37.86 -19.31
C GLU A 429 20.18 38.63 -19.92
N ALA A 430 21.25 38.88 -19.16
CA ALA A 430 22.46 39.53 -19.67
C ALA A 430 23.13 38.73 -20.79
N VAL A 431 23.30 37.41 -20.60
CA VAL A 431 23.89 36.51 -21.60
C VAL A 431 23.01 36.40 -22.85
N ALA A 432 21.68 36.38 -22.69
CA ALA A 432 20.75 36.37 -23.81
C ALA A 432 20.78 37.67 -24.64
N ALA A 433 20.90 38.82 -23.98
CA ALA A 433 20.99 40.13 -24.63
C ALA A 433 22.30 40.29 -25.41
N GLU A 434 23.41 39.78 -24.88
CA GLU A 434 24.71 39.81 -25.55
C GLU A 434 24.74 38.88 -26.78
N ALA A 435 24.15 37.69 -26.67
CA ALA A 435 23.98 36.78 -27.80
C ALA A 435 23.11 37.39 -28.93
N GLN A 436 22.09 38.19 -28.60
CA GLN A 436 21.28 38.91 -29.59
C GLN A 436 22.06 40.01 -30.30
N LYS A 437 22.90 40.78 -29.58
CA LYS A 437 23.76 41.82 -30.18
C LYS A 437 24.76 41.22 -31.17
N VAL A 438 25.37 40.08 -30.82
CA VAL A 438 26.30 39.35 -31.70
C VAL A 438 25.57 38.86 -32.96
N ARG A 439 24.36 38.31 -32.83
CA ARG A 439 23.54 37.89 -33.98
C ARG A 439 23.15 39.04 -34.91
N ALA A 440 22.85 40.22 -34.36
CA ALA A 440 22.52 41.40 -35.15
C ALA A 440 23.73 41.91 -35.93
N LYS A 441 24.90 41.98 -35.29
CA LYS A 441 26.16 42.38 -35.93
C LYS A 441 26.54 41.42 -37.07
N ASN A 442 26.36 40.12 -36.84
CA ASN A 442 26.61 39.08 -37.85
C ASN A 442 25.65 39.16 -39.05
N ARG A 443 24.38 39.53 -38.83
CA ARG A 443 23.43 39.77 -39.94
C ARG A 443 23.83 40.94 -40.81
N GLU A 444 24.37 42.01 -40.23
CA GLU A 444 24.84 43.17 -40.99
C GLU A 444 26.09 42.88 -41.80
N THR A 445 27.05 42.14 -41.25
CA THR A 445 28.23 41.69 -42.01
C THR A 445 27.84 40.77 -43.15
N ILE A 446 26.92 39.83 -42.93
CA ILE A 446 26.41 38.95 -44.00
C ILE A 446 25.71 39.76 -45.10
N LYS A 447 24.90 40.78 -44.74
CA LYS A 447 24.27 41.66 -45.73
C LYS A 447 25.28 42.46 -46.56
N LYS A 448 26.35 42.98 -45.93
CA LYS A 448 27.40 43.73 -46.62
C LYS A 448 28.19 42.85 -47.57
N LEU A 449 28.50 41.61 -47.16
CA LEU A 449 29.22 40.63 -47.98
C LEU A 449 28.37 40.14 -49.16
N ALA A 450 27.06 39.93 -48.96
CA ALA A 450 26.14 39.56 -50.04
C ALA A 450 26.02 40.66 -51.11
N LEU A 451 26.11 41.93 -50.70
CA LEU A 451 26.08 43.08 -51.63
C LEU A 451 27.38 43.20 -52.43
N GLN A 452 28.52 42.86 -51.82
CA GLN A 452 29.83 42.84 -52.48
C GLN A 452 30.01 41.64 -53.43
N SER A 453 29.32 40.52 -53.20
CA SER A 453 29.32 39.38 -54.13
C SER A 453 28.37 39.54 -55.32
N ALA A 454 27.43 40.50 -55.24
CA ALA A 454 26.48 40.80 -56.31
C ALA A 454 26.98 41.87 -57.31
N GLN A 455 28.05 42.59 -56.97
CA GLN A 455 28.83 43.47 -57.84
C GLN A 455 30.01 42.71 -58.42
#